data_AF-A0AB38V1H8-F1
#
_entry.id   AF-A0AB38V1H8-F1
#
_cell.length_a   1.000
_cell.length_b   1.000
_cell.length_c   1.000
_cell.angle_alpha   90.00
_cell.angle_beta   90.00
_cell.angle_gamma   90.00
#
_symmetry.space_group_name_H-M   'P 1'
#
loop_
_entity.id
_entity.type
_entity.pdbx_description
1 polymer ?
#
loop_
_entity_poly.entity_id
_entity_poly.type
_entity_poly.pdbx_seq_one_letter_code
_entity_poly.pdbx_strand_id
1 'polypeptide(L)'
;MTSLAGTPSSTSTLRDCPNLSRSWPACSRISIDHLGLSAAGLPRLLDAVDRGIRVKATGFGRLSLNVADALRRIDAVNPQALMFGTDLPGTRAPRAFTAEDLDVISDTLGDDASQRLSDNARSWYRI
;
A
#
# COMPACT_ATOMS: atom_id res chain seq x y z
N MET A 1 11.18 -9.43 -43.31
CA MET A 1 10.21 -9.45 -42.20
C MET A 1 10.97 -9.83 -40.94
N THR A 2 11.01 -8.95 -39.94
CA THR A 2 11.71 -9.21 -38.67
C THR A 2 10.72 -8.96 -37.54
N SER A 3 10.34 -10.01 -36.81
CA SER A 3 9.32 -9.91 -35.78
C SER A 3 9.93 -9.46 -34.45
N LEU A 4 9.44 -8.36 -33.90
CA LEU A 4 9.79 -7.92 -32.54
C LEU A 4 8.89 -8.67 -31.55
N ALA A 5 9.43 -9.75 -30.96
CA ALA A 5 8.78 -10.42 -29.84
C ALA A 5 8.79 -9.47 -28.62
N GLY A 6 7.61 -8.96 -28.25
CA GLY A 6 7.46 -8.05 -27.12
C GLY A 6 7.78 -8.73 -25.78
N THR A 7 8.51 -8.05 -24.91
CA THR A 7 8.77 -8.51 -23.54
C THR A 7 7.48 -8.48 -22.70
N PRO A 8 7.16 -9.55 -21.95
CA PRO A 8 5.94 -9.61 -21.15
C PRO A 8 6.03 -8.68 -19.94
N SER A 9 5.11 -7.71 -19.87
CA SER A 9 4.96 -6.82 -18.70
C SER A 9 4.54 -7.62 -17.47
N SER A 10 5.52 -7.91 -16.61
CA SER A 10 5.37 -8.86 -15.50
C SER A 10 4.67 -8.23 -14.29
N THR A 11 3.35 -8.07 -14.40
CA THR A 11 2.49 -7.66 -13.27
C THR A 11 2.26 -8.84 -12.34
N SER A 12 3.23 -9.11 -11.46
CA SER A 12 3.07 -10.12 -10.40
C SER A 12 1.93 -9.73 -9.45
N THR A 13 1.08 -10.70 -9.08
CA THR A 13 0.04 -10.49 -8.05
C THR A 13 0.33 -11.37 -6.84
N LEU A 14 -0.21 -11.00 -5.67
CA LEU A 14 0.13 -11.62 -4.37
C LEU A 14 -0.30 -13.09 -4.20
N ARG A 15 -0.72 -13.80 -5.26
CA ARG A 15 -1.07 -15.23 -5.22
C ARG A 15 0.14 -16.15 -5.49
N ASP A 16 1.20 -15.64 -6.12
CA ASP A 16 2.25 -16.48 -6.73
C ASP A 16 3.50 -16.67 -5.85
N CYS A 17 3.43 -16.38 -4.54
CA CYS A 17 4.57 -16.45 -3.61
C CYS A 17 4.32 -17.36 -2.39
N PRO A 18 4.53 -18.70 -2.50
CA PRO A 18 4.46 -19.62 -1.35
C PRO A 18 5.64 -19.49 -0.36
N ASN A 19 6.76 -18.88 -0.76
CA ASN A 19 7.98 -18.81 0.04
C ASN A 19 8.75 -17.50 -0.23
N LEU A 20 8.79 -16.60 0.76
CA LEU A 20 9.47 -15.30 0.69
C LEU A 20 10.94 -15.34 1.18
N SER A 21 11.50 -16.51 1.53
CA SER A 21 12.85 -16.61 2.08
C SER A 21 13.87 -17.18 1.10
N ARG A 22 14.40 -16.33 0.20
CA ARG A 22 15.83 -16.32 -0.18
C ARG A 22 16.23 -15.08 -1.02
N SER A 23 17.22 -14.34 -0.51
CA SER A 23 18.10 -13.42 -1.25
C SER A 23 17.44 -12.44 -2.25
N TRP A 24 16.75 -11.42 -1.74
CA TRP A 24 16.66 -10.14 -2.45
C TRP A 24 17.99 -9.37 -2.18
N PRO A 25 18.70 -8.82 -3.19
CA PRO A 25 19.91 -8.01 -2.96
C PRO A 25 19.59 -6.72 -2.19
N ALA A 26 20.58 -6.06 -1.59
CA ALA A 26 20.40 -5.03 -0.54
C ALA A 26 19.66 -3.71 -0.89
N CYS A 27 18.93 -3.65 -2.01
CA CYS A 27 18.15 -2.51 -2.49
C CYS A 27 16.62 -2.64 -2.21
N SER A 28 16.20 -3.52 -1.29
CA SER A 28 14.79 -3.90 -1.05
C SER A 28 13.90 -2.82 -0.42
N ARG A 29 13.71 -1.66 -1.09
CA ARG A 29 12.71 -0.63 -0.69
C ARG A 29 11.27 -1.05 -1.01
N ILE A 30 10.85 -2.16 -0.40
CA ILE A 30 9.53 -2.77 -0.55
C ILE A 30 8.44 -1.89 0.09
N SER A 31 7.36 -1.66 -0.66
CA SER A 31 6.10 -1.14 -0.13
C SER A 31 4.94 -2.05 -0.54
N ILE A 32 3.97 -2.28 0.34
CA ILE A 32 2.74 -3.01 0.04
C ILE A 32 1.63 -2.02 -0.31
N ASP A 33 0.91 -2.28 -1.40
CA ASP A 33 -0.13 -1.38 -1.90
C ASP A 33 -1.52 -1.73 -1.36
N HIS A 34 -2.41 -0.75 -1.34
CA HIS A 34 -3.83 -0.90 -1.02
C HIS A 34 -4.12 -1.59 0.33
N LEU A 35 -3.39 -1.24 1.39
CA LEU A 35 -3.54 -1.82 2.75
C LEU A 35 -3.57 -3.37 2.79
N GLY A 36 -2.94 -4.06 1.84
CA GLY A 36 -2.96 -5.52 1.75
C GLY A 36 -4.28 -6.13 1.23
N LEU A 37 -5.18 -5.31 0.70
CA LEU A 37 -6.44 -5.61 0.00
C LEU A 37 -7.53 -6.39 0.77
N SER A 38 -7.20 -7.16 1.82
CA SER A 38 -8.15 -8.05 2.51
C SER A 38 -7.88 -8.20 4.01
N ALA A 39 -8.94 -8.37 4.80
CA ALA A 39 -8.82 -8.54 6.25
C ALA A 39 -7.99 -9.78 6.65
N ALA A 40 -8.03 -10.86 5.86
CA ALA A 40 -7.24 -12.06 6.07
C ALA A 40 -5.72 -11.85 5.88
N GLY A 41 -5.32 -10.86 5.08
CA GLY A 41 -3.92 -10.46 4.91
C GLY A 41 -3.38 -9.59 6.04
N LEU A 42 -4.25 -8.91 6.81
CA LEU A 42 -3.87 -7.88 7.76
C LEU A 42 -2.89 -8.34 8.86
N PRO A 43 -2.98 -9.54 9.48
CA PRO A 43 -1.98 -9.99 10.44
C PRO A 43 -0.56 -10.04 9.84
N ARG A 44 -0.42 -10.62 8.64
CA ARG A 44 0.87 -10.71 7.93
C ARG A 44 1.38 -9.35 7.45
N LEU A 45 0.47 -8.40 7.21
CA LEU A 45 0.82 -7.02 6.90
C LEU A 45 1.42 -6.32 8.12
N LEU A 46 0.88 -6.55 9.32
CA LEU A 46 1.43 -6.00 10.56
C LEU A 46 2.80 -6.61 10.89
N ASP A 47 2.97 -7.93 10.70
CA ASP A 47 4.29 -8.60 10.81
C ASP A 47 5.34 -8.04 9.83
N ALA A 48 4.90 -7.54 8.67
CA ALA A 48 5.75 -6.90 7.67
C ALA A 48 6.09 -5.44 8.03
N VAL A 49 5.13 -4.72 8.60
CA VAL A 49 5.25 -3.32 9.04
C VAL A 49 6.20 -3.16 10.22
N ASP A 50 6.14 -4.09 11.18
CA ASP A 50 7.09 -4.23 12.28
C ASP A 50 8.53 -4.36 11.75
N ARG A 51 8.70 -5.17 10.69
CA ARG A 51 9.98 -5.36 9.96
C ARG A 51 10.36 -4.20 9.03
N GLY A 52 9.68 -3.06 9.12
CA GLY A 52 10.00 -1.83 8.39
C GLY A 52 9.48 -1.74 6.95
N ILE A 53 8.62 -2.65 6.49
CA ILE A 53 7.94 -2.51 5.20
C ILE A 53 6.90 -1.37 5.30
N ARG A 54 6.88 -0.48 4.32
CA ARG A 54 5.90 0.62 4.25
C ARG A 54 4.63 0.17 3.52
N VAL A 55 3.50 0.84 3.78
CA VAL A 55 2.18 0.48 3.23
C VAL A 55 1.54 1.70 2.62
N LYS A 56 0.96 1.56 1.42
CA LYS A 56 0.18 2.64 0.80
C LYS A 56 -1.28 2.59 1.24
N ALA A 57 -1.75 3.68 1.83
CA ALA A 57 -3.17 4.00 1.96
C ALA A 57 -3.67 4.49 0.59
N THR A 58 -4.06 3.53 -0.25
CA THR A 58 -4.47 3.72 -1.66
C THR A 58 -5.62 2.77 -2.02
N GLY A 59 -6.32 3.04 -3.13
CA GLY A 59 -7.25 2.07 -3.72
C GLY A 59 -8.51 1.82 -2.89
N PHE A 60 -9.02 2.83 -2.19
CA PHE A 60 -10.17 2.74 -1.29
C PHE A 60 -11.38 2.06 -1.95
N GLY A 61 -11.67 2.36 -3.22
CA GLY A 61 -12.73 1.75 -4.01
C GLY A 61 -12.56 0.28 -4.41
N ARG A 62 -11.52 -0.44 -3.96
CA ARG A 62 -11.28 -1.88 -4.19
C ARG A 62 -11.00 -2.71 -2.92
N LEU A 63 -11.08 -2.13 -1.72
CA LEU A 63 -10.68 -2.80 -0.47
C LEU A 63 -11.74 -3.79 0.03
N SER A 64 -11.29 -4.94 0.57
CA SER A 64 -12.13 -5.95 1.25
C SER A 64 -11.80 -6.05 2.75
N LEU A 65 -11.76 -4.88 3.41
CA LEU A 65 -11.45 -4.73 4.84
C LEU A 65 -12.08 -3.45 5.41
N ASN A 66 -12.16 -3.34 6.74
CA ASN A 66 -12.46 -2.07 7.40
C ASN A 66 -11.22 -1.18 7.31
N VAL A 67 -11.31 -0.12 6.51
CA VAL A 67 -10.18 0.78 6.21
C VAL A 67 -9.67 1.47 7.47
N ALA A 68 -10.58 1.98 8.32
CA ALA A 68 -10.22 2.66 9.55
C ALA A 68 -9.55 1.73 10.58
N ASP A 69 -9.96 0.45 10.65
CA ASP A 69 -9.27 -0.55 11.48
C ASP A 69 -7.86 -0.85 10.97
N ALA A 70 -7.70 -1.08 9.66
CA ALA A 70 -6.41 -1.34 9.07
C ALA A 70 -5.44 -0.15 9.25
N LEU A 71 -5.89 1.07 9.02
CA LEU A 71 -5.13 2.30 9.25
C LEU A 71 -4.66 2.40 10.71
N ARG A 72 -5.59 2.38 11.69
CA ARG A 72 -5.25 2.44 13.13
C ARG A 72 -4.23 1.38 13.54
N ARG A 73 -4.38 0.15 13.05
CA ARG A 73 -3.51 -0.97 13.44
C ARG A 73 -2.13 -0.91 12.81
N ILE A 74 -2.01 -0.42 11.57
CA ILE A 74 -0.70 -0.20 10.93
C ILE A 74 0.02 0.97 11.62
N ASP A 75 -0.69 2.07 11.90
CA ASP A 75 -0.13 3.27 12.54
C ASP A 75 0.37 2.97 13.97
N ALA A 76 -0.39 2.17 14.73
CA ALA A 76 -0.02 1.72 16.08
C ALA A 76 1.20 0.79 16.13
N VAL A 77 1.53 0.07 15.05
CA VAL A 77 2.79 -0.69 14.94
C VAL A 77 3.93 0.22 14.51
N ASN A 78 3.71 1.12 13.56
CA ASN A 78 4.75 2.00 13.03
C ASN A 78 4.13 3.24 12.35
N PRO A 79 4.11 4.43 12.98
CA PRO A 79 3.44 5.62 12.42
C PRO A 79 4.18 6.25 11.22
N GLN A 80 5.37 5.74 10.89
CA GLN A 80 6.06 6.05 9.64
C GLN A 80 5.73 5.05 8.50
N ALA A 81 4.97 3.99 8.77
CA ALA A 81 4.69 2.94 7.79
C ALA A 81 3.72 3.37 6.70
N LEU A 82 2.70 4.17 7.05
CA LEU A 82 1.66 4.61 6.13
C LEU A 82 2.17 5.71 5.20
N MET A 83 1.88 5.55 3.91
CA MET A 83 2.13 6.52 2.83
C MET A 83 0.82 6.76 2.07
N PHE A 84 0.46 8.00 1.76
CA PHE A 84 -0.81 8.29 1.05
C PHE A 84 -0.69 8.16 -0.48
N GLY A 85 -1.80 7.80 -1.15
CA GLY A 85 -1.98 8.04 -2.59
C GLY A 85 -3.41 7.73 -3.05
N THR A 86 -3.81 8.29 -4.19
CA THR A 86 -5.22 8.19 -4.66
C THR A 86 -5.55 6.92 -5.47
N ASP A 87 -4.57 6.17 -5.98
CA ASP A 87 -4.77 5.10 -7.00
C ASP A 87 -5.45 5.59 -8.30
N LEU A 88 -5.52 6.91 -8.57
CA LEU A 88 -6.07 7.44 -9.82
C LEU A 88 -5.22 7.00 -11.03
N PRO A 89 -5.83 6.67 -12.19
CA PRO A 89 -7.25 6.82 -12.54
C PRO A 89 -8.19 5.70 -12.05
N GLY A 90 -7.72 4.77 -11.21
CA GLY A 90 -8.59 3.79 -10.54
C GLY A 90 -9.19 2.70 -11.43
N THR A 91 -8.78 2.59 -12.71
CA THR A 91 -9.42 1.81 -13.80
C THR A 91 -9.66 0.32 -13.57
N ARG A 92 -9.14 -0.25 -12.48
CA ARG A 92 -9.37 -1.66 -12.07
C ARG A 92 -10.22 -1.79 -10.79
N ALA A 93 -10.78 -0.70 -10.27
CA ALA A 93 -11.60 -0.67 -9.05
C ALA A 93 -13.09 -0.48 -9.39
N PRO A 94 -14.03 -1.09 -8.63
CA PRO A 94 -15.46 -0.81 -8.73
C PRO A 94 -15.84 0.67 -8.54
N ARG A 95 -15.07 1.43 -7.75
CA ARG A 95 -15.25 2.87 -7.52
C ARG A 95 -13.91 3.61 -7.69
N ALA A 96 -13.93 4.79 -8.29
CA ALA A 96 -12.78 5.69 -8.30
C ALA A 96 -12.57 6.35 -6.92
N PHE A 97 -11.36 6.82 -6.64
CA PHE A 97 -11.08 7.62 -5.45
C PHE A 97 -11.85 8.95 -5.48
N THR A 98 -12.41 9.36 -4.35
CA THR A 98 -13.15 10.62 -4.20
C THR A 98 -12.62 11.42 -3.00
N ALA A 99 -13.05 12.67 -2.80
CA ALA A 99 -12.52 13.52 -1.74
C ALA A 99 -12.80 12.94 -0.34
N GLU A 100 -13.95 12.29 -0.18
CA GLU A 100 -14.43 11.67 1.06
C GLU A 100 -13.59 10.45 1.49
N ASP A 101 -12.75 9.91 0.60
CA ASP A 101 -11.73 8.91 0.98
C ASP A 101 -10.58 9.52 1.81
N LEU A 102 -10.41 10.85 1.81
CA LEU A 102 -9.48 11.57 2.71
C LEU A 102 -10.06 11.70 4.12
N ASP A 103 -11.37 11.95 4.23
CA ASP A 103 -12.05 12.11 5.53
C ASP A 103 -11.89 10.84 6.38
N VAL A 104 -11.98 9.67 5.75
CA VAL A 104 -11.69 8.35 6.36
C VAL A 104 -10.26 8.27 6.94
N ILE A 105 -9.28 9.00 6.40
CA ILE A 105 -7.91 9.06 6.94
C ILE A 105 -7.89 9.99 8.15
N SER A 106 -8.42 11.20 8.02
CA SER A 106 -8.41 12.24 9.06
C SER A 106 -9.21 11.81 10.31
N ASP A 107 -10.45 11.33 10.14
CA ASP A 107 -11.31 10.78 11.20
C ASP A 107 -10.65 9.62 11.98
N THR A 108 -9.71 8.93 11.34
CA THR A 108 -9.07 7.72 11.87
C THR A 108 -7.74 7.98 12.55
N LEU A 109 -6.97 8.95 12.05
CA LEU A 109 -5.55 9.17 12.40
C LEU A 109 -5.20 10.60 12.83
N GLY A 110 -6.16 11.54 12.82
CA GLY A 110 -5.98 12.96 13.13
C GLY A 110 -5.88 13.85 11.88
N ASP A 111 -6.20 15.14 12.04
CA ASP A 111 -6.23 16.11 10.93
C ASP A 111 -4.87 16.28 10.23
N ASP A 112 -3.75 16.02 10.93
CA ASP A 112 -2.40 16.07 10.38
C ASP A 112 -2.07 14.86 9.50
N ALA A 113 -2.85 13.78 9.56
CA ALA A 113 -2.50 12.48 8.97
C ALA A 113 -2.25 12.56 7.46
N SER A 114 -3.01 13.39 6.73
CA SER A 114 -2.77 13.62 5.30
C SER A 114 -1.38 14.20 5.01
N GLN A 115 -0.90 15.12 5.85
CA GLN A 115 0.46 15.67 5.74
C GLN A 115 1.50 14.65 6.20
N ARG A 116 1.29 13.99 7.35
CA ARG A 116 2.18 12.97 7.92
C ARG A 116 2.42 11.79 6.96
N LEU A 117 1.37 11.28 6.33
CA LEU A 117 1.45 10.22 5.31
C LEU A 117 2.09 10.72 3.99
N SER A 118 2.04 12.02 3.71
CA SER A 118 2.74 12.64 2.58
C SER A 118 4.25 12.71 2.86
N ASP A 119 4.65 13.10 4.07
CA ASP A 119 6.06 13.24 4.45
C ASP A 119 6.74 11.89 4.71
N ASN A 120 6.01 10.89 5.22
CA ASN A 120 6.44 9.49 5.20
C ASN A 120 6.79 9.03 3.77
N ALA A 121 5.99 9.43 2.76
CA ALA A 121 6.26 9.11 1.36
C ALA A 121 7.47 9.89 0.81
N ARG A 122 7.60 11.19 1.10
CA ARG A 122 8.78 12.00 0.74
C ARG A 122 10.07 11.41 1.29
N SER A 123 10.10 11.18 2.60
CA SER A 123 11.20 10.53 3.32
C SER A 123 11.56 9.15 2.72
N TRP A 124 10.54 8.36 2.32
CA TRP A 124 10.77 7.06 1.67
C TRP A 124 11.43 7.20 0.30
N TYR A 125 10.83 7.99 -0.60
CA TYR A 125 11.24 8.11 -1.99
C TYR A 125 12.45 9.04 -2.19
N ARG A 126 12.86 9.78 -1.15
CA ARG A 126 13.99 10.73 -1.12
C ARG A 126 13.76 11.90 -2.08
N ILE A 127 12.59 12.53 -1.93
CA ILE A 127 12.09 13.69 -2.69
C ILE A 127 11.64 14.81 -1.75
#